data_AF-A0A853DH05-F1
#
_entry.id   AF-A0A853DH05-F1
#
_cell.length_a   1.000
_cell.length_b   1.000
_cell.length_c   1.000
_cell.angle_alpha   90.00
_cell.angle_beta   90.00
_cell.angle_gamma   90.00
#
_symmetry.space_group_name_H-M   'P 1'
#
loop_
_entity.id
_entity.type
_entity.pdbx_description
1 polymer ?
#
loop_
_entity_poly.entity_id
_entity_poly.type
_entity_poly.pdbx_seq_one_letter_code
_entity_poly.pdbx_strand_id
1 'polypeptide(L)'
;MADKSKPAAPTAKDIEADLAASRERLASTIDELAFRAQPKEIARRGAEGAKLKVNDLTRTPTGELETDKIGYAVGGIGAVSLLLGLLRRARS
;
A
#
# COMPACT_ATOMS: atom_id res chain seq x y z
N MET A 1 -55.90 -0.09 -3.12
CA MET A 1 -55.43 -0.02 -4.52
C MET A 1 -53.91 0.12 -4.48
N ALA A 2 -53.14 -0.91 -4.84
CA ALA A 2 -51.69 -0.80 -4.95
C ALA A 2 -51.29 -1.43 -6.29
N ASP A 3 -51.21 -0.59 -7.32
CA ASP A 3 -50.66 -0.99 -8.61
C ASP A 3 -49.14 -1.14 -8.46
N LYS A 4 -48.68 -2.38 -8.39
CA LYS A 4 -47.25 -2.70 -8.45
C LYS A 4 -46.88 -2.74 -9.93
N SER A 5 -46.64 -1.58 -10.51
CA SER A 5 -46.16 -1.47 -11.88
C SER A 5 -44.76 -2.11 -11.96
N LYS A 6 -44.67 -3.26 -12.63
CA LYS A 6 -43.43 -4.00 -12.89
C LYS A 6 -42.51 -3.10 -13.74
N PRO A 7 -41.23 -2.88 -13.38
CA PRO A 7 -40.36 -2.03 -14.18
C PRO A 7 -40.23 -2.61 -15.59
N ALA A 8 -40.41 -1.75 -16.59
CA ALA A 8 -40.26 -2.12 -18.00
C ALA A 8 -38.83 -2.63 -18.25
N ALA A 9 -38.68 -3.61 -19.15
CA ALA A 9 -37.37 -4.13 -19.50
C ALA A 9 -36.51 -3.00 -20.12
N PRO A 10 -35.22 -2.90 -19.75
CA PRO A 10 -34.35 -1.85 -20.26
C PRO A 10 -34.23 -1.95 -21.78
N THR A 11 -34.24 -0.78 -22.43
CA THR A 11 -34.04 -0.70 -23.88
C THR A 11 -32.56 -0.84 -24.22
N ALA A 12 -32.25 -1.08 -25.50
CA ALA A 12 -30.85 -1.10 -25.97
C ALA A 12 -30.10 0.20 -25.61
N LYS A 13 -30.77 1.35 -25.71
CA LYS A 13 -30.20 2.66 -25.35
C LYS A 13 -29.91 2.77 -23.85
N ASP A 14 -30.77 2.20 -23.00
CA ASP A 14 -30.54 2.19 -21.55
C ASP A 14 -29.32 1.32 -21.20
N ILE A 15 -29.16 0.19 -21.89
CA ILE A 15 -28.01 -0.70 -21.72
C ILE A 15 -26.71 -0.03 -22.19
N GLU A 16 -26.73 0.67 -23.34
CA GLU A 16 -25.57 1.42 -23.82
C GLU A 16 -25.15 2.52 -22.85
N ALA A 17 -26.13 3.24 -22.28
CA ALA A 17 -25.87 4.27 -21.29
C ALA A 17 -25.25 3.70 -20.00
N ASP A 18 -25.78 2.58 -19.49
CA ASP A 18 -25.22 1.92 -18.30
C ASP A 18 -23.83 1.32 -18.56
N LEU A 19 -23.60 0.80 -19.78
CA LEU A 19 -22.28 0.32 -20.18
C LEU A 19 -21.25 1.45 -20.24
N ALA A 20 -21.63 2.62 -20.77
CA ALA A 20 -20.76 3.80 -20.77
C ALA A 20 -20.44 4.26 -19.34
N ALA A 21 -21.46 4.39 -18.49
CA ALA A 21 -21.29 4.77 -17.09
C ALA A 21 -20.46 3.75 -16.29
N SER A 22 -20.59 2.45 -16.62
CA SER A 22 -19.77 1.41 -16.01
C SER A 22 -18.31 1.51 -16.47
N ARG A 23 -18.05 1.70 -17.76
CA ARG A 23 -16.69 1.89 -18.29
C ARG A 23 -15.97 3.07 -17.64
N GLU A 24 -16.65 4.19 -17.44
CA GLU A 24 -16.08 5.37 -16.78
C GLU A 24 -15.69 5.08 -15.32
N ARG A 25 -16.57 4.42 -14.56
CA ARG A 25 -16.27 3.98 -13.18
C ARG A 25 -15.07 3.03 -13.13
N LEU A 26 -15.00 2.07 -14.07
CA LEU A 26 -13.87 1.14 -14.17
C LEU A 26 -12.57 1.86 -14.50
N ALA A 27 -12.58 2.77 -15.49
CA ALA A 27 -11.40 3.56 -15.85
C ALA A 27 -10.87 4.35 -14.65
N SER A 28 -11.76 5.05 -13.93
CA SER A 28 -11.39 5.77 -12.71
C SER A 28 -10.77 4.84 -11.65
N THR A 29 -11.32 3.64 -11.47
CA THR A 29 -10.82 2.67 -10.49
C THR A 29 -9.45 2.12 -10.90
N ILE A 30 -9.26 1.86 -12.20
CA ILE A 30 -8.00 1.38 -12.75
C ILE A 30 -6.91 2.43 -12.57
N ASP A 31 -7.19 3.70 -12.86
CA ASP A 31 -6.22 4.77 -12.70
C ASP A 31 -5.78 4.92 -11.23
N GLU A 32 -6.73 4.84 -10.30
CA GLU A 32 -6.43 4.85 -8.87
C GLU A 32 -5.59 3.62 -8.46
N LEU A 33 -5.95 2.44 -8.93
CA LEU A 33 -5.21 1.21 -8.62
C LEU A 33 -3.81 1.24 -9.23
N ALA A 34 -3.68 1.75 -10.46
CA ALA A 34 -2.41 1.92 -11.13
C ALA A 34 -1.52 2.87 -10.35
N PHE A 35 -2.02 4.05 -9.96
CA PHE A 35 -1.31 5.01 -9.11
C PHE A 35 -0.87 4.35 -7.79
N ARG A 36 -1.77 3.64 -7.11
CA ARG A 36 -1.47 2.95 -5.85
C ARG A 36 -0.48 1.80 -6.02
N ALA A 37 -0.44 1.14 -7.17
CA ALA A 37 0.48 0.05 -7.48
C ALA A 37 1.82 0.55 -8.03
N GLN A 38 1.98 1.85 -8.27
CA GLN A 38 3.25 2.40 -8.72
C GLN A 38 4.36 2.04 -7.72
N PRO A 39 5.54 1.60 -8.18
CA PRO A 39 6.65 1.22 -7.31
C PRO A 39 7.01 2.31 -6.30
N LYS A 40 6.91 3.58 -6.70
CA LYS A 40 7.13 4.74 -5.83
C LYS A 40 6.15 4.78 -4.66
N GLU A 41 4.86 4.55 -4.90
CA GLU A 41 3.83 4.56 -3.86
C GLU A 41 3.94 3.34 -2.94
N ILE A 42 4.29 2.18 -3.49
CA ILE A 42 4.59 0.97 -2.71
C ILE A 42 5.79 1.24 -1.80
N ALA A 43 6.89 1.78 -2.34
CA ALA A 43 8.09 2.12 -1.57
C ALA A 43 7.80 3.17 -0.50
N ARG A 44 7.02 4.21 -0.82
CA ARG A 44 6.61 5.24 0.14
C ARG A 44 5.86 4.64 1.33
N ARG A 45 4.84 3.82 1.07
CA ARG A 45 4.08 3.13 2.14
C ARG A 45 4.95 2.17 2.94
N GLY A 46 5.84 1.44 2.27
CA GLY A 46 6.82 0.59 2.94
C GLY A 46 7.72 1.39 3.89
N ALA A 47 8.20 2.55 3.46
CA ALA A 47 9.03 3.43 4.28
C ALA A 47 8.26 4.02 5.47
N GLU A 48 7.01 4.44 5.28
CA GLU A 48 6.14 4.90 6.37
C GLU A 48 5.89 3.80 7.40
N GLY A 49 5.56 2.58 6.94
CA GLY A 49 5.40 1.42 7.82
C GLY A 49 6.68 1.05 8.56
N ALA A 50 7.84 1.15 7.90
CA ALA A 50 9.14 0.93 8.54
C ALA A 50 9.42 1.98 9.63
N LYS A 51 9.12 3.27 9.38
CA LYS A 51 9.25 4.33 10.39
C LYS A 51 8.37 4.04 11.61
N LEU A 52 7.13 3.60 11.41
CA LEU A 52 6.23 3.23 12.51
C LEU A 52 6.77 2.06 13.31
N LYS A 53 7.28 1.01 12.65
CA LYS A 53 7.90 -0.13 13.35
C LYS A 53 9.17 0.25 14.09
N VAL A 54 10.04 1.06 13.49
CA VAL A 54 11.25 1.56 14.15
C VAL A 54 10.87 2.40 15.36
N ASN A 55 9.87 3.27 15.22
CA ASN A 55 9.33 4.07 16.31
C ASN A 55 8.85 3.20 17.48
N ASP A 56 8.07 2.17 17.18
CA ASP A 56 7.51 1.23 18.16
C ASP A 56 8.61 0.37 18.84
N LEU A 57 9.64 -0.02 18.08
CA LEU A 57 10.78 -0.79 18.60
C LEU A 57 11.79 0.04 19.38
N THR A 58 11.88 1.35 19.13
CA THR A 58 12.90 2.23 19.76
C THR A 58 12.36 3.02 20.95
N ARG A 59 11.04 3.01 21.16
CA ARG A 59 10.39 3.70 22.28
C ARG A 59 9.88 2.71 23.33
N THR A 60 9.95 3.13 24.58
CA THR A 60 9.29 2.45 25.70
C THR A 60 7.78 2.69 25.65
N PRO A 61 6.96 1.91 26.39
CA PRO A 61 5.52 2.17 26.52
C PRO A 61 5.18 3.57 27.06
N THR A 62 6.14 4.24 27.72
CA THR A 62 6.02 5.59 28.26
C THR A 62 6.52 6.68 27.30
N GLY A 63 7.06 6.31 26.12
CA GLY A 63 7.47 7.24 25.06
C GLY A 63 8.94 7.68 25.08
N GLU A 64 9.74 7.17 26.00
CA GLU A 64 11.18 7.48 26.09
C GLU A 64 12.01 6.59 25.15
N LEU A 65 13.18 7.09 24.73
CA LEU A 65 14.11 6.35 23.89
C LEU A 65 14.86 5.31 24.75
N GLU A 66 14.70 4.03 24.43
CA GLU A 66 15.40 2.96 25.14
C GLU A 66 16.79 2.76 24.53
N THR A 67 17.82 3.25 25.22
CA THR A 67 19.21 3.25 24.74
C THR A 67 19.74 1.85 24.42
N ASP A 68 19.32 0.81 25.16
CA ASP A 68 19.69 -0.57 24.90
C ASP A 68 19.15 -1.06 23.55
N LYS A 69 17.87 -0.76 23.24
CA LYS A 69 17.24 -1.13 21.96
C LYS A 69 17.86 -0.40 20.78
N ILE A 70 18.28 0.86 20.96
CA ILE A 70 19.02 1.61 19.95
C ILE A 70 20.37 0.94 19.66
N GLY A 71 21.07 0.45 20.69
CA GLY A 71 22.30 -0.32 20.54
C GLY A 71 22.11 -1.55 19.65
N TYR A 72 21.05 -2.34 19.90
CA TYR A 72 20.71 -3.50 19.07
C TYR A 72 20.35 -3.11 17.62
N ALA A 73 19.62 -2.01 17.42
CA ALA A 73 19.27 -1.53 16.09
C ALA A 73 20.50 -1.13 15.26
N VAL A 74 21.43 -0.37 15.86
CA VAL A 74 22.69 0.03 15.21
C VAL A 74 23.56 -1.18 14.92
N GLY A 75 23.69 -2.11 15.87
CA GLY A 75 24.43 -3.36 15.68
C GLY A 75 23.85 -4.23 14.56
N GLY A 76 22.52 -4.35 14.50
CA GLY A 76 21.82 -5.08 13.45
C GLY A 76 22.05 -4.51 12.06
N ILE A 77 21.96 -3.19 11.89
CA ILE A 77 22.25 -2.51 10.61
C ILE A 77 23.71 -2.76 10.19
N GLY A 78 24.66 -2.66 11.13
CA GLY A 78 26.06 -2.94 10.87
C GLY A 78 26.31 -4.37 10.38
N ALA A 79 25.72 -5.36 11.05
CA ALA A 79 25.86 -6.78 10.68
C ALA A 79 25.28 -7.07 9.29
N VAL A 80 24.07 -6.55 8.99
CA VAL A 80 23.44 -6.72 7.66
C VAL A 80 24.27 -6.05 6.57
N SER A 81 24.78 -4.85 6.82
CA SER A 81 25.61 -4.11 5.85
C SER A 81 26.91 -4.85 5.54
N LEU A 82 27.57 -5.42 6.57
CA LEU A 82 28.75 -6.26 6.40
C LEU A 82 28.44 -7.53 5.59
N LEU A 83 27.35 -8.24 5.91
CA LEU A 83 26.94 -9.43 5.18
C LEU A 83 26.65 -9.13 3.69
N LEU A 84 25.92 -8.05 3.41
CA LEU A 84 25.65 -7.62 2.03
C LEU A 84 26.92 -7.23 1.29
N GLY A 85 27.86 -6.53 1.94
CA GLY A 85 29.15 -6.19 1.38
C GLY A 85 29.98 -7.43 1.02
N LEU A 86 30.01 -8.42 1.92
CA LEU A 86 30.67 -9.71 1.68
C LEU A 86 30.01 -10.48 0.53
N LEU A 87 28.67 -10.53 0.47
CA LEU A 87 27.95 -11.15 -0.64
C LEU A 87 28.22 -10.46 -1.97
N ARG A 88 28.24 -9.12 -2.00
CA ARG A 88 28.53 -8.35 -3.21
C ARG A 88 29.96 -8.58 -3.68
N ARG A 89 30.91 -8.65 -2.74
CA ARG A 89 32.31 -9.00 -3.03
C ARG A 89 32.47 -10.42 -3.53
N ALA A 90 31.70 -11.38 -3.02
CA ALA A 90 31.76 -12.77 -3.48
C ALA A 90 31.13 -12.99 -4.86
N ARG A 91 30.26 -12.06 -5.30
CA ARG A 91 29.61 -12.08 -6.63
C ARG A 91 30.32 -11.24 -7.68
N SER A 92 31.36 -10.49 -7.31
CA SER A 92 32.22 -9.74 -8.22
C SER A 92 33.51 -10.52 -8.47
#